data_AF-A0A3Q3GY34-F1
#
_entry.id   AF-A0A3Q3GY34-F1
#
_cell.length_a   1.000
_cell.length_b   1.000
_cell.length_c   1.000
_cell.angle_alpha   90.00
_cell.angle_beta   90.00
_cell.angle_gamma   90.00
#
_symmetry.space_group_name_H-M   'P 1'
#
loop_
_entity.id
_entity.type
_entity.pdbx_description
1 polymer ?
#
loop_
_entity_poly.entity_id
_entity_poly.type
_entity_poly.pdbx_seq_one_letter_code
_entity_poly.pdbx_strand_id
1 'polypeptide(L)' 'MSKNQKIALIFGGFVTAIAAAFYPIFFYPLTHNNEYRQVQKMNRTGIKQADVQPVGVKTWSDPFKPADK' A
#
# COMPACT_ATOMS: atom_id res chain seq x y z
N MET A 1 -24.34 33.97 3.82
CA MET A 1 -23.39 32.94 4.33
C MET A 1 -22.18 33.64 4.93
N SER A 2 -21.86 33.36 6.19
CA SER A 2 -20.76 34.01 6.90
C SER A 2 -19.40 33.62 6.31
N LYS A 3 -18.38 34.46 6.52
CA LYS A 3 -16.99 34.20 6.07
C LYS A 3 -16.48 32.85 6.59
N ASN A 4 -16.79 32.53 7.85
CA ASN A 4 -16.38 31.29 8.50
C ASN A 4 -17.08 30.08 7.89
N GLN A 5 -18.36 30.18 7.56
CA GLN A 5 -19.07 29.10 6.87
C GLN A 5 -18.45 28.82 5.49
N LYS A 6 -18.06 29.86 4.74
CA LYS A 6 -17.44 29.68 3.42
C LYS A 6 -16.12 28.95 3.51
N ILE A 7 -15.28 29.33 4.47
CA ILE A 7 -13.99 28.68 4.74
C ILE A 7 -14.21 27.21 5.12
N ALA A 8 -15.18 26.93 6.00
CA ALA A 8 -15.49 25.56 6.41
C ALA A 8 -15.92 24.68 5.22
N LEU A 9 -16.75 25.20 4.30
CA LEU A 9 -17.15 24.43 3.11
C LEU A 9 -15.97 24.17 2.17
N ILE A 10 -15.12 25.18 1.92
CA ILE A 10 -13.96 25.02 1.04
C ILE A 10 -12.99 23.99 1.63
N PHE A 11 -12.65 24.13 2.91
CA PHE A 11 -11.73 23.22 3.58
C PHE A 11 -12.31 21.80 3.70
N GLY A 12 -13.58 21.68 4.09
CA GLY A 12 -14.26 20.38 4.17
C GLY A 12 -14.33 19.69 2.82
N GLY A 13 -14.66 20.44 1.76
CA GLY A 13 -14.66 19.93 0.38
C GLY A 13 -13.27 19.46 -0.07
N PHE A 14 -12.23 20.22 0.26
CA PHE A 14 -10.85 19.85 -0.03
C PHE A 14 -10.42 18.55 0.68
N VAL A 15 -10.67 18.43 1.99
CA VAL A 15 -10.36 17.21 2.75
C VAL A 15 -11.16 16.02 2.22
N THR A 16 -12.42 16.23 1.84
CA THR A 16 -13.26 15.18 1.24
C THR A 16 -12.70 14.73 -0.10
N ALA A 17 -12.24 15.65 -0.95
CA ALA A 17 -11.61 15.31 -2.22
C ALA A 17 -10.32 14.50 -2.03
N ILE A 18 -9.49 14.86 -1.04
CA ILE A 18 -8.29 14.10 -0.66
C ILE A 18 -8.68 12.67 -0.22
N ALA A 19 -9.64 12.53 0.69
CA ALA A 19 -10.07 11.23 1.17
C ALA A 19 -10.62 10.35 0.03
N ALA A 20 -11.41 10.93 -0.88
CA ALA A 20 -11.93 10.24 -2.05
C ALA A 20 -10.80 9.76 -2.98
N ALA A 21 -9.79 10.59 -3.23
CA ALA A 21 -8.64 10.22 -4.04
C ALA A 21 -7.81 9.09 -3.41
N PHE A 22 -7.75 9.04 -2.08
CA PHE A 22 -7.03 8.00 -1.33
C PHE A 22 -7.81 6.69 -1.16
N TYR A 23 -9.13 6.67 -1.37
CA TYR A 23 -9.96 5.48 -1.24
C TYR A 23 -9.43 4.26 -2.03
N PRO A 24 -9.13 4.37 -3.34
CA PRO A 24 -8.62 3.23 -4.11
C PRO A 24 -7.19 2.81 -3.72
N ILE A 25 -6.44 3.65 -3.01
CA ILE A 25 -5.04 3.38 -2.63
C ILE A 25 -4.97 2.62 -1.30
N PHE A 26 -5.75 3.05 -0.32
CA PHE A 26 -5.71 2.45 1.03
C PHE A 26 -6.87 1.50 1.29
N PHE A 27 -8.11 1.93 1.07
CA PHE A 27 -9.28 1.19 1.55
C PHE A 27 -9.69 0.07 0.62
N TYR A 28 -9.69 0.32 -0.69
CA TYR A 28 -10.09 -0.68 -1.67
C TYR A 28 -9.21 -1.94 -1.63
N PRO A 29 -7.86 -1.86 -1.61
CA PRO A 29 -7.02 -3.05 -1.55
C PRO A 29 -7.17 -3.83 -0.24
N LEU A 30 -7.38 -3.11 0.87
CA LEU A 30 -7.58 -3.72 2.19
C LEU A 30 -8.93 -4.42 2.35
N THR A 31 -9.93 -4.04 1.55
CA THR A 31 -11.26 -4.67 1.54
C THR A 31 -11.35 -5.78 0.49
N HIS A 32 -10.49 -5.75 -0.54
CA HIS A 32 -10.46 -6.72 -1.66
C HIS A 32 -9.21 -7.61 -1.62
N ASN A 33 -8.84 -8.08 -0.43
CA ASN A 33 -7.59 -8.83 -0.21
C ASN A 33 -7.39 -10.02 -1.17
N ASN A 34 -8.44 -10.78 -1.45
CA ASN A 34 -8.33 -11.99 -2.27
C ASN A 34 -7.93 -11.69 -3.71
N GLU A 35 -8.56 -10.67 -4.32
CA GLU A 35 -8.25 -10.22 -5.68
C GLU A 35 -6.81 -9.72 -5.78
N TYR A 36 -6.42 -8.82 -4.87
CA TYR A 36 -5.06 -8.29 -4.86
C TYR A 36 -4.00 -9.36 -4.57
N ARG A 37 -4.31 -10.36 -3.73
CA ARG A 37 -3.42 -11.51 -3.52
C ARG A 37 -3.28 -12.36 -4.78
N GLN A 38 -4.36 -12.58 -5.53
CA GLN A 38 -4.29 -13.32 -6.79
C GLN A 38 -3.47 -12.57 -7.84
N VAL A 39 -3.70 -11.27 -8.00
CA VAL A 39 -2.91 -10.41 -8.91
C VAL A 39 -1.44 -10.43 -8.52
N GLN A 40 -1.12 -10.28 -7.22
CA GLN A 40 0.26 -10.36 -6.74
C GLN A 40 0.90 -11.73 -6.98
N LYS A 41 0.15 -12.83 -6.78
CA LYS A 41 0.63 -14.19 -7.05
C LYS A 41 0.99 -14.33 -8.53
N MET A 42 0.13 -13.88 -9.42
CA MET A 42 0.38 -13.91 -10.88
C MET A 42 1.61 -13.08 -11.25
N ASN A 43 1.70 -11.83 -10.77
CA ASN A 43 2.82 -10.93 -11.06
C ASN A 43 4.16 -11.40 -10.48
N ARG A 44 4.14 -12.24 -9.43
CA ARG A 44 5.33 -12.83 -8.81
C ARG A 44 5.66 -14.23 -9.32
N THR A 45 4.92 -14.74 -10.29
CA THR A 45 5.19 -16.07 -10.86
C THR A 45 6.58 -16.07 -11.51
N GLY A 46 7.41 -17.05 -11.15
CA GLY A 46 8.78 -17.18 -11.68
C GLY A 46 9.82 -16.29 -11.00
N ILE A 47 9.42 -15.38 -10.09
CA ILE A 47 10.36 -14.60 -9.30
C ILE A 47 10.78 -15.42 -8.07
N LYS A 48 12.01 -15.96 -8.11
CA LYS A 48 12.67 -16.50 -6.91
C LYS A 48 13.18 -15.33 -6.09
N GLN A 49 12.52 -15.05 -4.95
CA GLN A 49 12.82 -13.89 -4.12
C GLN A 49 14.28 -13.84 -3.62
N ALA A 50 14.93 -15.01 -3.48
CA ALA A 50 16.35 -15.13 -3.15
C ALA A 50 17.26 -14.57 -4.26
N ASP A 51 16.86 -14.67 -5.52
CA ASP A 51 17.67 -14.26 -6.68
C ASP A 51 17.55 -12.75 -6.96
N VAL A 52 16.50 -12.09 -6.43
CA VAL A 52 16.31 -10.64 -6.51
C VAL A 52 17.15 -9.90 -5.48
N GLN A 53 17.54 -10.59 -4.40
CA GLN A 53 18.27 -9.94 -3.34
C GLN A 53 19.74 -9.69 -3.71
N PRO A 54 20.31 -8.57 -3.22
CA PRO A 54 21.73 -8.35 -3.35
C PRO A 54 22.50 -9.45 -2.60
N VAL A 55 23.60 -9.89 -3.19
CA VAL A 55 24.45 -10.93 -2.61
C VAL A 55 25.04 -10.44 -1.28
N GLY A 56 25.04 -11.29 -0.25
CA GLY A 56 25.61 -10.97 1.06
C GLY A 56 24.70 -10.25 2.06
N VAL A 57 23.40 -10.06 1.75
CA VAL A 57 22.40 -9.58 2.74
C VAL A 57 21.44 -10.69 3.17
N LYS A 58 20.89 -10.54 4.37
CA LYS A 58 19.89 -11.45 4.93
C LYS A 58 18.62 -11.50 4.09
N THR A 59 17.99 -12.68 4.01
CA THR A 59 16.75 -12.86 3.24
C THR A 59 15.58 -12.04 3.76
N TRP A 60 15.01 -11.16 2.93
CA TRP A 60 13.95 -10.21 3.31
C TRP A 60 12.61 -10.89 3.56
N SER A 61 12.43 -12.13 3.08
CA SER A 61 11.26 -12.93 3.40
C SER A 61 11.21 -13.32 4.88
N ASP A 62 12.36 -13.37 5.56
CA ASP A 62 12.43 -13.59 7.00
C ASP A 62 13.56 -12.75 7.63
N PRO A 63 13.26 -11.51 8.06
CA PRO A 63 14.23 -10.62 8.68
C PRO A 63 14.65 -11.08 10.09
N PHE A 64 14.05 -12.13 10.67
CA PHE A 64 14.36 -12.62 12.01
C PHE A 64 15.06 -13.98 12.01
N LYS A 65 15.05 -14.74 10.91
CA LYS A 65 15.81 -16.01 10.78
C LYS A 65 17.28 -15.81 11.18
N PRO A 66 17.90 -16.65 12.01
CA PRO A 66 19.34 -16.56 12.24
C PRO A 66 20.10 -16.61 10.91
N ALA A 67 21.13 -15.78 10.75
CA ALA A 67 22.02 -15.93 9.60
C ALA A 67 22.70 -17.30 9.73
N ASP A 68 22.51 -18.17 8.73
CA ASP A 68 23.19 -19.46 8.67
C ASP A 68 24.71 -19.19 8.69
N LYS A 69 25.42 -19.77 9.66
CA LYS A 69 26.87 -19.60 9.86
C LYS A 69 27.67 -20.30 8.78
#